data_AF-A0A7H4LS84-F1
#
_entry.id   AF-A0A7H4LS84-F1
#
_cell.length_a   1.000
_cell.length_b   1.000
_cell.length_c   1.000
_cell.angle_alpha   90.00
_cell.angle_beta   90.00
_cell.angle_gamma   90.00
#
_symmetry.space_group_name_H-M   'P 1'
#
loop_
_entity.id
_entity.type
_entity.pdbx_description
1 polymer ?
#
loop_
_entity_poly.entity_id
_entity_poly.type
_entity_poly.pdbx_seq_one_letter_code
_entity_poly.pdbx_strand_id
1 'polypeptide(L)'
;MSNRLTQQLDIDYPIIQAPMAGVSTPELAAAVSGAGALGSLGLGSSTVEQAETLINRTRRLTTRPFNVNLFCHAPAVRDPQREARWLARLRPEFARFGSLPPETLAEIYLSFQQQPRMAELLLDLTPAAVSFHFGVPDRETLRRLREKGIVHPGERDQRGRGFAGRRAGNRYGGGAGLRGRRPSRHL
;
A
#
# COMPACT_ATOMS: atom_id res chain seq x y z
N MET A 1 -2.30 -5.65 -26.33
CA MET A 1 -1.76 -4.33 -26.69
C MET A 1 -0.57 -4.05 -25.79
N SER A 2 0.66 -4.00 -26.31
CA SER A 2 1.85 -3.74 -25.48
C SER A 2 2.04 -2.23 -25.27
N ASN A 3 2.17 -1.80 -24.02
CA ASN A 3 2.57 -0.45 -23.65
C ASN A 3 3.62 -0.48 -22.54
N ARG A 4 4.08 0.70 -22.11
CA ARG A 4 5.11 0.82 -21.08
C ARG A 4 4.72 0.14 -19.77
N LEU A 5 3.47 0.27 -19.32
CA LEU A 5 3.01 -0.29 -18.05
C LEU A 5 3.00 -1.83 -18.10
N THR A 6 2.46 -2.40 -19.19
CA THR A 6 2.43 -3.86 -19.39
C THR A 6 3.83 -4.46 -19.46
N GLN A 7 4.80 -3.76 -20.07
CA GLN A 7 6.20 -4.20 -20.14
C GLN A 7 6.91 -4.09 -18.80
N GLN A 8 6.71 -3.01 -18.05
CA GLN A 8 7.36 -2.80 -16.76
C GLN A 8 6.87 -3.78 -15.68
N LEU A 9 5.61 -4.20 -15.74
CA LEU A 9 4.98 -5.03 -14.72
C LEU A 9 4.77 -6.48 -15.16
N ASP A 10 5.16 -6.83 -16.39
CA ASP A 10 4.99 -8.17 -16.99
C ASP A 10 3.52 -8.67 -16.96
N ILE A 11 2.61 -7.81 -17.40
CA ILE A 11 1.15 -8.07 -17.47
C ILE A 11 0.63 -7.88 -18.89
N ASP A 12 -0.47 -8.56 -19.22
CA ASP A 12 -1.06 -8.55 -20.57
C ASP A 12 -1.97 -7.32 -20.80
N TYR A 13 -2.65 -6.88 -19.73
CA TYR A 13 -3.58 -5.77 -19.75
C TYR A 13 -3.13 -4.64 -18.83
N PRO A 14 -3.23 -3.36 -19.24
CA PRO A 14 -2.86 -2.21 -18.40
C PRO A 14 -3.95 -1.90 -17.35
N ILE A 15 -4.38 -2.93 -16.63
CA ILE A 15 -5.43 -2.87 -15.62
C ILE A 15 -4.79 -3.28 -14.28
N ILE A 16 -5.02 -2.48 -13.26
CA ILE A 16 -4.59 -2.76 -11.89
C ILE A 16 -5.84 -2.82 -11.03
N GLN A 17 -6.08 -3.96 -10.39
CA GLN A 17 -7.10 -4.03 -9.34
C GLN A 17 -6.57 -3.27 -8.12
N ALA A 18 -7.29 -2.22 -7.70
CA ALA A 18 -6.84 -1.34 -6.64
C ALA A 18 -6.71 -2.09 -5.30
N PRO A 19 -5.60 -1.93 -4.55
CA PRO A 19 -5.47 -2.52 -3.23
C PRO A 19 -6.50 -1.92 -2.26
N MET A 20 -7.26 -2.77 -1.58
CA MET A 20 -8.32 -2.35 -0.66
C MET A 20 -8.12 -3.07 0.66
N ALA A 21 -7.46 -2.42 1.62
CA ALA A 21 -7.23 -3.01 2.95
C ALA A 21 -8.57 -3.44 3.58
N GLY A 22 -8.65 -4.70 4.01
CA GLY A 22 -9.87 -5.32 4.55
C GLY A 22 -10.86 -5.86 3.50
N VAL A 23 -10.60 -5.68 2.20
CA VAL A 23 -11.47 -6.17 1.11
C VAL A 23 -10.71 -7.03 0.10
N SER A 24 -9.53 -6.59 -0.36
CA SER A 24 -8.71 -7.35 -1.30
C SER A 24 -8.16 -8.60 -0.63
N THR A 25 -8.42 -9.78 -1.21
CA THR A 25 -7.95 -11.08 -0.72
C THR A 25 -6.89 -11.69 -1.64
N PRO A 26 -6.12 -12.69 -1.16
CA PRO A 26 -5.23 -13.48 -2.01
C PRO A 26 -5.92 -14.08 -3.24
N GLU A 27 -7.16 -14.54 -3.10
CA GLU A 27 -7.95 -15.12 -4.19
C GLU A 27 -8.30 -14.07 -5.25
N LEU A 28 -8.72 -12.87 -4.82
CA LEU A 28 -9.01 -11.77 -5.74
C LEU A 28 -7.76 -11.34 -6.49
N ALA A 29 -6.65 -11.12 -5.77
CA ALA A 29 -5.39 -10.73 -6.38
C ALA A 29 -4.91 -11.80 -7.37
N ALA A 30 -4.94 -13.07 -6.97
CA ALA A 30 -4.52 -14.17 -7.83
C ALA A 30 -5.41 -14.34 -9.07
N ALA A 31 -6.73 -14.18 -8.95
CA ALA A 31 -7.66 -14.25 -10.08
C ALA A 31 -7.41 -13.13 -11.09
N VAL A 32 -7.22 -11.89 -10.62
CA VAL A 32 -6.92 -10.74 -11.49
C VAL A 32 -5.55 -10.93 -12.18
N SER A 33 -4.54 -11.37 -11.42
CA SER A 33 -3.22 -11.67 -11.98
C SER A 33 -3.27 -12.80 -12.99
N GLY A 34 -4.02 -13.87 -12.71
CA GLY A 34 -4.24 -14.99 -13.62
C GLY A 34 -4.96 -14.60 -14.92
N ALA A 35 -5.84 -13.60 -14.87
CA ALA A 35 -6.50 -13.02 -16.04
C ALA A 35 -5.62 -12.08 -16.87
N GLY A 36 -4.34 -11.88 -16.51
CA GLY A 36 -3.38 -11.07 -17.25
C GLY A 36 -3.35 -9.59 -16.86
N ALA A 37 -4.08 -9.18 -15.83
CA ALA A 37 -3.98 -7.85 -15.23
C ALA A 37 -3.06 -7.89 -13.98
N LEU A 38 -2.92 -6.78 -13.24
CA LEU A 38 -2.19 -6.77 -11.97
C LEU A 38 -3.15 -6.84 -10.78
N GLY A 39 -3.20 -7.98 -10.09
CA GLY A 39 -3.86 -8.10 -8.79
C GLY A 39 -3.10 -7.35 -7.69
N SER A 40 -3.79 -6.87 -6.66
CA SER A 40 -3.16 -6.16 -5.54
C SER A 40 -3.67 -6.57 -4.16
N LEU A 41 -2.75 -6.74 -3.21
CA LEU A 41 -3.05 -6.90 -1.79
C LEU A 41 -2.97 -5.56 -1.06
N GLY A 42 -3.99 -5.23 -0.26
CA GLY A 42 -3.96 -4.12 0.71
C GLY A 42 -3.45 -4.56 2.08
N LEU A 43 -2.16 -4.35 2.35
CA LEU A 43 -1.47 -4.77 3.59
C LEU A 43 -1.24 -3.62 4.57
N GLY A 44 -1.77 -2.42 4.29
CA GLY A 44 -1.56 -1.23 5.13
C GLY A 44 -2.07 -1.34 6.57
N SER A 45 -2.86 -2.37 6.89
CA SER A 45 -3.36 -2.67 8.24
C SER A 45 -2.83 -4.00 8.81
N SER A 46 -1.91 -4.66 8.12
CA SER A 46 -1.42 -5.99 8.48
C SER A 46 -0.16 -5.90 9.35
N THR A 47 -0.01 -6.85 10.28
CA THR A 47 1.30 -7.12 10.90
C THR A 47 2.26 -7.75 9.87
N VAL A 48 3.55 -7.84 10.20
CA VAL A 48 4.56 -8.47 9.34
C VAL A 48 4.21 -9.94 9.06
N GLU A 49 3.78 -10.68 10.09
CA GLU A 49 3.44 -12.10 10.00
C GLU A 49 2.17 -12.32 9.16
N GLN A 50 1.18 -11.42 9.31
CA GLN A 50 -0.02 -11.44 8.48
C GLN A 50 0.30 -11.12 7.02
N ALA A 51 1.14 -10.11 6.77
CA ALA A 51 1.59 -9.76 5.44
C ALA A 51 2.31 -10.93 4.76
N GLU A 52 3.26 -11.56 5.46
CA GLU A 52 3.97 -12.74 4.98
C GLU A 52 3.00 -13.86 4.60
N THR A 53 2.05 -14.17 5.48
CA THR A 53 1.03 -15.20 5.25
C THR A 53 0.20 -14.91 4.00
N LEU A 54 -0.25 -13.66 3.82
CA LEU A 54 -1.08 -13.25 2.68
C LEU A 54 -0.29 -13.26 1.36
N ILE A 55 0.96 -12.80 1.38
CA ILE A 55 1.84 -12.82 0.21
C ILE A 55 2.11 -14.26 -0.21
N ASN A 56 2.50 -15.12 0.73
CA ASN A 56 2.79 -16.53 0.45
C ASN A 56 1.54 -17.29 -0.01
N ARG A 57 0.36 -16.99 0.53
CA ARG A 57 -0.90 -17.55 0.04
C ARG A 57 -1.17 -17.14 -1.40
N THR A 58 -0.98 -15.87 -1.75
CA THR A 58 -1.18 -15.38 -3.12
C THR A 58 -0.23 -16.07 -4.11
N ARG A 59 1.04 -16.28 -3.71
CA ARG A 59 2.03 -17.03 -4.51
C ARG A 59 1.68 -18.49 -4.75
N ARG A 60 0.95 -19.13 -3.84
CA ARG A 60 0.45 -20.49 -4.05
C ARG A 60 -0.72 -20.54 -5.04
N LEU A 61 -1.43 -19.43 -5.22
CA LEU A 61 -2.61 -19.33 -6.09
C LEU A 61 -2.27 -18.83 -7.50
N THR A 62 -1.15 -18.11 -7.67
CA THR A 62 -0.72 -17.61 -8.97
C THR A 62 0.80 -17.50 -9.06
N THR A 63 1.33 -17.80 -10.25
CA THR A 63 2.72 -17.51 -10.63
C THR A 63 2.86 -16.16 -11.34
N ARG A 64 1.75 -15.49 -11.64
CA ARG A 64 1.73 -14.18 -12.34
C ARG A 64 2.01 -13.04 -11.36
N PRO A 65 2.56 -11.90 -11.83
CA PRO A 65 2.92 -10.78 -10.98
C PRO A 65 1.70 -10.19 -10.26
N PHE A 66 1.91 -9.77 -9.01
CA PHE A 66 0.92 -9.04 -8.21
C PHE A 66 1.61 -7.94 -7.40
N ASN A 67 0.82 -6.95 -7.01
CA ASN A 67 1.24 -5.79 -6.22
C ASN A 67 0.91 -5.99 -4.74
N VAL A 68 1.75 -5.44 -3.87
CA VAL A 68 1.44 -5.31 -2.44
C VAL A 68 1.43 -3.83 -2.06
N ASN A 69 0.44 -3.43 -1.25
CA ASN A 69 0.23 -2.04 -0.88
C ASN A 69 0.35 -1.81 0.61
N LEU A 70 1.05 -0.75 1.00
CA LEU A 70 1.31 -0.37 2.39
C LEU A 70 0.97 1.10 2.63
N PHE A 71 0.62 1.44 3.87
CA PHE A 71 0.42 2.84 4.27
C PHE A 71 1.75 3.45 4.71
N CYS A 72 2.12 4.58 4.13
CA CYS A 72 3.38 5.27 4.38
C CYS A 72 3.11 6.72 4.83
N HIS A 73 2.14 6.90 5.72
CA HIS A 73 1.77 8.20 6.29
C HIS A 73 2.81 8.68 7.32
N ALA A 74 2.76 9.95 7.71
CA ALA A 74 3.53 10.41 8.86
C ALA A 74 3.08 9.67 10.13
N PRO A 75 4.01 9.19 10.99
CA PRO A 75 3.68 8.58 12.27
C PRO A 75 2.67 9.38 13.09
N ALA A 76 1.75 8.69 13.77
CA ALA A 76 0.78 9.38 14.61
C ALA A 76 1.44 10.02 15.83
N VAL A 77 1.18 11.31 16.06
CA VAL A 77 1.56 11.99 17.31
C VAL A 77 0.40 11.91 18.29
N ARG A 78 0.61 11.13 19.36
CA ARG A 78 -0.37 10.88 20.43
C ARG A 78 -0.63 12.13 21.26
N ASP A 79 -1.90 12.37 21.58
CA ASP A 79 -2.35 13.51 22.38
C ASP A 79 -3.48 13.03 23.30
N PRO A 80 -3.15 12.60 24.53
CA PRO A 80 -4.11 12.01 25.45
C PRO A 80 -5.28 12.94 25.76
N GLN A 81 -5.07 14.26 25.81
CA GLN A 81 -6.14 15.21 26.07
C GLN A 81 -7.10 15.31 24.90
N ARG A 82 -6.59 15.37 23.67
CA ARG A 82 -7.42 15.37 22.45
C ARG A 82 -8.18 14.05 22.30
N GLU A 83 -7.52 12.93 22.59
CA GLU A 83 -8.13 11.60 22.54
C GLU A 83 -9.25 11.46 23.59
N ALA A 84 -9.02 11.90 24.83
CA ALA A 84 -10.04 11.91 25.88
C ALA A 84 -11.24 12.79 25.51
N ARG A 85 -11.00 13.98 24.95
CA ARG A 85 -12.07 14.86 24.43
C ARG A 85 -12.88 14.18 23.32
N TRP A 86 -12.21 13.45 22.42
CA TRP A 86 -12.87 12.71 21.35
C TRP A 86 -13.74 11.56 21.88
N LEU A 87 -13.23 10.79 22.84
CA LEU A 87 -13.98 9.72 23.49
C LEU A 87 -15.19 10.25 24.26
N ALA A 88 -15.03 11.36 24.99
CA ALA A 88 -16.13 12.02 25.68
C ALA A 88 -17.22 12.48 24.68
N ARG A 89 -16.82 13.04 23.54
CA ARG A 89 -17.73 13.49 22.47
C ARG A 89 -18.55 12.36 21.85
N LEU A 90 -17.97 11.15 21.75
CA LEU A 90 -18.61 9.96 21.19
C LEU A 90 -19.39 9.14 22.21
N ARG A 91 -19.24 9.39 23.52
CA ARG A 91 -19.92 8.63 24.58
C ARG A 91 -21.44 8.48 24.39
N PRO A 92 -22.20 9.52 23.95
CA PRO A 92 -23.63 9.36 23.68
C PRO A 92 -23.94 8.34 22.58
N GLU A 93 -23.09 8.24 21.55
CA GLU A 93 -23.26 7.27 20.47
C GLU A 93 -23.07 5.83 20.98
N PHE A 94 -22.06 5.60 21.82
CA PHE A 94 -21.87 4.29 22.47
C PHE A 94 -23.04 3.93 23.38
N ALA A 95 -23.52 4.89 24.19
CA ALA A 95 -24.65 4.69 25.09
C ALA A 95 -25.94 4.34 24.33
N ARG A 96 -26.15 4.89 23.13
CA ARG A 96 -27.30 4.54 22.26
C ARG A 96 -27.36 3.05 21.91
N PHE A 97 -26.21 2.37 21.90
CA PHE A 97 -26.10 0.93 21.66
C PHE A 97 -25.82 0.13 22.94
N GLY A 98 -26.00 0.72 24.12
CA GLY A 98 -25.75 0.04 25.41
C GLY A 98 -24.28 -0.30 25.67
N SER A 99 -23.36 0.39 25.01
CA SER A 99 -21.91 0.15 25.12
C SER A 99 -21.21 1.32 25.80
N LEU A 100 -19.98 1.07 26.25
CA LEU A 100 -19.04 2.10 26.69
C LEU A 100 -18.00 2.36 25.61
N PRO A 101 -17.50 3.61 25.46
CA PRO A 101 -16.32 3.87 24.65
C PRO A 101 -15.08 3.19 25.27
N PRO A 102 -14.03 2.93 24.48
CA PRO A 102 -12.77 2.43 25.04
C PRO A 102 -12.14 3.47 25.97
N GLU A 103 -11.33 3.00 26.93
CA GLU A 103 -10.63 3.89 27.87
C GLU A 103 -9.53 4.71 27.18
N THR A 104 -8.86 4.12 26.19
CA THR A 104 -7.80 4.74 25.42
C THR A 104 -7.94 4.42 23.94
N LEU A 105 -7.40 5.28 23.08
CA LEU A 105 -7.26 5.00 21.65
C LEU A 105 -5.92 4.30 21.40
N ALA A 106 -5.84 3.51 20.33
CA ALA A 106 -4.58 2.91 19.88
C ALA A 106 -4.25 3.34 18.45
N GLU A 107 -2.97 3.34 18.10
CA GLU A 107 -2.55 3.44 16.70
C GLU A 107 -2.74 2.08 16.04
N ILE A 108 -3.87 1.89 15.36
CA ILE A 108 -4.25 0.60 14.76
C ILE A 108 -3.61 0.34 13.40
N TYR A 109 -3.04 1.37 12.76
CA TYR A 109 -2.38 1.26 11.46
C TYR A 109 -1.01 1.89 11.55
N LEU A 110 0.01 1.08 11.80
CA LEU A 110 1.39 1.55 11.81
C LEU A 110 1.81 2.00 10.41
N SER A 111 2.49 3.13 10.33
CA SER A 111 3.10 3.56 9.07
C SER A 111 4.25 2.62 8.69
N PHE A 112 4.43 2.38 7.39
CA PHE A 112 5.58 1.67 6.85
C PHE A 112 6.90 2.33 7.28
N GLN A 113 6.91 3.65 7.50
CA GLN A 113 8.10 4.37 7.98
C GLN A 113 8.55 3.94 9.38
N GLN A 114 7.68 3.29 10.16
CA GLN A 114 7.99 2.78 11.51
C GLN A 114 8.16 1.24 11.51
N GLN A 115 8.22 0.59 10.35
CA GLN A 115 8.21 -0.86 10.24
C GLN A 115 9.41 -1.39 9.44
N PRO A 116 10.64 -1.34 10.00
CA PRO A 116 11.84 -1.85 9.31
C PRO A 116 11.72 -3.34 8.95
N ARG A 117 11.10 -4.15 9.81
CA ARG A 117 10.85 -5.58 9.55
C ARG A 117 9.92 -5.83 8.37
N MET A 118 8.98 -4.92 8.09
CA MET A 118 8.14 -5.00 6.89
C MET A 118 8.99 -4.75 5.64
N ALA A 119 9.91 -3.79 5.68
CA ALA A 119 10.82 -3.54 4.56
C ALA A 119 11.73 -4.75 4.29
N GLU A 120 12.27 -5.38 5.34
CA GLU A 120 13.06 -6.62 5.25
C GLU A 120 12.24 -7.75 4.61
N LEU A 121 11.01 -7.98 5.10
CA LEU A 121 10.11 -8.98 4.52
C LEU A 121 9.89 -8.76 3.01
N LEU A 122 9.67 -7.51 2.58
CA LEU A 122 9.49 -7.22 1.15
C LEU A 122 10.75 -7.50 0.33
N LEU A 123 11.92 -7.22 0.89
CA LEU A 123 13.21 -7.47 0.22
C LEU A 123 13.55 -8.97 0.13
N ASP A 124 13.09 -9.75 1.12
CA ASP A 124 13.26 -11.20 1.14
C ASP A 124 12.26 -11.88 0.21
N LEU A 125 10.99 -11.49 0.31
CA LEU A 125 9.95 -12.08 -0.51
C LEU A 125 10.04 -11.60 -1.96
N THR A 126 10.42 -10.35 -2.25
CA THR A 126 10.49 -9.80 -3.62
C THR A 126 9.18 -9.91 -4.43
N PRO A 127 8.07 -9.27 -3.98
CA PRO A 127 6.88 -9.14 -4.82
C PRO A 127 7.20 -8.37 -6.11
N ALA A 128 6.46 -8.62 -7.19
CA ALA A 128 6.71 -7.97 -8.48
C ALA A 128 6.55 -6.43 -8.39
N ALA A 129 5.57 -5.97 -7.61
CA ALA A 129 5.36 -4.55 -7.35
C ALA A 129 5.03 -4.25 -5.89
N VAL A 130 5.46 -3.07 -5.44
CA VAL A 130 5.08 -2.48 -4.16
C VAL A 130 4.53 -1.08 -4.42
N SER A 131 3.40 -0.75 -3.79
CA SER A 131 2.79 0.58 -3.85
C SER A 131 2.61 1.15 -2.44
N PHE A 132 2.71 2.46 -2.32
CA PHE A 132 2.53 3.16 -1.05
C PHE A 132 1.36 4.15 -1.12
N HIS A 133 0.62 4.25 -0.03
CA HIS A 133 -0.44 5.24 0.13
C HIS A 133 -0.08 6.25 1.23
N PHE A 134 -0.53 7.50 1.11
CA PHE A 134 -0.27 8.64 2.03
C PHE A 134 1.16 9.17 2.13
N GLY A 135 2.09 8.64 1.35
CA GLY A 135 3.46 9.08 1.32
C GLY A 135 4.34 8.10 0.56
N VAL A 136 5.64 8.32 0.63
CA VAL A 136 6.66 7.43 0.09
C VAL A 136 7.73 7.18 1.15
N PRO A 137 8.38 5.99 1.16
CA PRO A 137 9.49 5.71 2.06
C PRO A 137 10.69 6.64 1.78
N ASP A 138 11.67 6.57 2.66
CA ASP A 138 12.95 7.24 2.44
C ASP A 138 13.66 6.69 1.18
N ARG A 139 14.61 7.48 0.67
CA ARG A 139 15.30 7.19 -0.59
C ARG A 139 16.12 5.91 -0.53
N GLU A 140 16.66 5.56 0.63
CA GLU A 140 17.49 4.38 0.80
C GLU A 140 16.64 3.12 0.75
N THR A 141 15.49 3.11 1.44
CA THR A 141 14.51 2.03 1.33
C THR A 141 14.01 1.85 -0.11
N LEU A 142 13.66 2.94 -0.80
CA LEU A 142 13.27 2.89 -2.22
C LEU A 142 14.40 2.37 -3.12
N ARG A 143 15.65 2.75 -2.88
CA ARG A 143 16.82 2.23 -3.61
C ARG A 143 16.94 0.73 -3.45
N ARG A 144 16.89 0.22 -2.22
CA ARG A 144 17.00 -1.22 -1.91
C ARG A 144 15.89 -2.04 -2.59
N LEU A 145 14.64 -1.55 -2.56
CA LEU A 145 13.53 -2.22 -3.25
C LEU A 145 13.77 -2.31 -4.77
N ARG A 146 14.23 -1.21 -5.39
CA ARG A 146 14.55 -1.19 -6.84
C ARG A 146 15.73 -2.08 -7.23
N GLU A 147 16.72 -2.22 -6.36
CA GLU A 147 17.87 -3.12 -6.60
C GLU A 147 17.46 -4.59 -6.60
N LYS A 148 16.43 -4.94 -5.83
CA LYS A 148 15.80 -6.27 -5.86
C LYS A 148 14.83 -6.48 -7.03
N GLY A 149 14.69 -5.50 -7.94
CA GLY A 149 13.80 -5.59 -9.09
C GLY A 149 12.32 -5.35 -8.77
N ILE A 150 12.00 -4.89 -7.56
CA ILE A 150 10.63 -4.60 -7.14
C ILE A 150 10.19 -3.28 -7.78
N VAL A 151 9.17 -3.32 -8.62
CA VAL A 151 8.70 -2.14 -9.35
C VAL A 151 7.75 -1.35 -8.45
N HIS A 152 8.05 -0.07 -8.22
CA HIS A 152 7.07 0.85 -7.66
C HIS A 152 6.26 1.46 -8.83
N PRO A 153 4.95 1.16 -8.98
CA PRO A 153 4.14 1.80 -10.00
C PRO A 153 4.22 3.31 -9.75
N GLY A 154 4.86 4.06 -10.66
CA GLY A 154 5.01 5.52 -10.56
C GLY A 154 6.33 6.14 -10.90
N GLU A 155 7.40 5.37 -10.80
CA GLU A 155 8.74 5.89 -11.03
C GLU A 155 9.25 5.46 -12.41
N ARG A 156 9.86 6.40 -13.14
CA ARG A 156 10.50 6.09 -14.42
C ARG A 156 11.65 5.12 -14.15
N ASP A 157 11.54 3.90 -14.67
CA ASP A 157 12.71 3.05 -14.89
C ASP A 157 13.65 3.79 -15.86
N GLN A 158 14.91 3.97 -15.46
CA GLN A 158 15.99 4.53 -16.27
C GLN A 158 16.95 3.44 -16.79
N ARG A 159 16.69 2.16 -16.52
CA ARG A 159 17.52 1.08 -17.06
C ARG A 159 17.04 0.69 -18.46
N GLY A 160 17.48 1.46 -19.46
CA GLY A 160 17.42 1.05 -20.86
C GLY A 160 17.31 2.17 -21.90
N ARG A 161 18.48 2.62 -22.39
CA ARG A 161 18.73 3.53 -23.54
C ARG A 161 18.39 5.01 -23.32
N GLY A 162 19.43 5.83 -23.50
CA GLY A 162 19.49 7.22 -23.11
C GLY A 162 18.43 8.11 -23.73
N PHE A 163 17.88 9.01 -22.92
CA PHE A 163 17.49 10.34 -23.36
C PHE A 163 17.48 11.27 -22.15
N ALA A 164 18.26 12.34 -22.23
CA ALA A 164 18.29 13.42 -21.25
C ALA A 164 16.96 14.19 -21.26
N GLY A 165 16.50 14.64 -20.08
CA GLY A 165 15.56 15.77 -20.01
C GLY A 165 14.38 15.66 -19.04
N ARG A 166 14.44 16.54 -18.03
CA ARG A 166 13.37 17.14 -17.21
C ARG A 166 12.76 16.31 -16.07
N ARG A 167 12.95 16.87 -14.86
CA ARG A 167 12.25 16.52 -13.61
C ARG A 167 10.76 16.86 -13.74
N ALA A 168 9.91 15.89 -13.42
CA ALA A 168 8.51 16.12 -13.07
C ALA A 168 8.14 15.07 -12.02
N GLY A 169 7.82 15.53 -10.80
CA GLY A 169 7.30 14.66 -9.75
C GLY A 169 5.92 14.14 -10.17
N ASN A 170 5.78 12.83 -10.29
CA ASN A 170 4.52 12.21 -10.69
C ASN A 170 3.74 11.80 -9.45
N ARG A 171 2.59 12.46 -9.24
CA ARG A 171 1.57 12.08 -8.26
C ARG A 171 0.68 11.02 -8.91
N TYR A 172 0.47 9.87 -8.27
CA TYR A 172 -0.80 9.17 -8.45
C TYR A 172 -1.86 10.01 -7.77
N GLY A 173 -2.45 10.90 -8.56
CA GLY A 173 -3.55 11.73 -8.13
C GLY A 173 -4.76 10.84 -7.91
N GLY A 174 -5.10 10.63 -6.64
CA GLY A 174 -6.41 10.12 -6.30
C GLY A 174 -7.46 11.13 -6.79
N GLY A 175 -8.08 10.84 -7.94
CA GLY A 175 -9.12 11.70 -8.51
C GLY A 175 -10.35 11.78 -7.60
N ALA A 176 -11.12 12.87 -7.69
CA ALA A 176 -12.30 13.11 -6.85
C ALA A 176 -13.37 12.00 -6.92
N GLY A 177 -13.35 11.17 -7.97
CA GLY A 177 -14.23 10.01 -8.16
C GLY A 177 -13.78 8.71 -7.50
N LEU A 178 -12.59 8.65 -6.88
CA LEU A 178 -12.13 7.44 -6.17
C LEU A 178 -12.74 7.33 -4.78
N ARG A 179 -13.27 6.14 -4.46
CA ARG A 179 -13.78 5.78 -3.14
C ARG A 179 -12.63 5.26 -2.26
N GLY A 180 -12.68 5.52 -0.96
CA GLY A 180 -11.63 5.13 0.01
C GLY A 180 -10.87 6.32 0.61
N ARG A 181 -9.79 6.03 1.35
CA ARG A 181 -9.02 7.06 2.07
C ARG A 181 -8.23 7.94 1.08
N ARG A 182 -8.42 9.25 1.17
CA ARG A 182 -7.74 10.22 0.30
C ARG A 182 -6.35 10.56 0.84
N PRO A 183 -5.32 10.68 -0.03
CA PRO A 183 -4.04 11.28 0.34
C PRO A 183 -4.27 12.72 0.83
N SER A 184 -3.74 13.07 1.99
CA SER A 184 -3.77 14.44 2.50
C SER A 184 -3.03 15.37 1.53
N ARG A 185 -3.68 16.44 1.07
CA ARG A 185 -3.01 17.52 0.32
C ARG A 185 -2.27 18.40 1.33
N HIS A 186 -1.05 18.03 1.68
CA HIS A 186 -0.12 18.97 2.31
C HIS A 186 0.95 19.29 1.26
N LEU A 187 0.88 20.54 0.78
CA LEU A 187 1.89 21.21 -0.04
C LEU A 187 3.06 21.63 0.84
#